data_AF-A0A8S0PS28-F1
#
_entry.id   AF-A0A8S0PS28-F1
#
_cell.length_a   1.000
_cell.length_b   1.000
_cell.length_c   1.000
_cell.angle_alpha   90.00
_cell.angle_beta   90.00
_cell.angle_gamma   90.00
#
_symmetry.space_group_name_H-M   'P 1'
#
loop_
_entity.id
_entity.type
_entity.pdbx_description
1 polymer ?
#
loop_
_entity_poly.entity_id
_entity_poly.type
_entity_poly.pdbx_seq_one_letter_code
_entity_poly.pdbx_strand_id
1 'polypeptide(L)'
;MVLVSGNLKCDIHSDGSVRIEGVVADAQILKNESEEFELKLHQLCPAGPFTISFNLPGPVDPRLFSPSFQPDGILEVVVLKQRTPRVATEGA
;
A
#
# COMPACT_ATOMS: atom_id res chain seq x y z
N MET A 1 -4.22 -7.29 8.65
CA MET A 1 -5.32 -6.98 7.71
C MET A 1 -4.72 -6.96 6.32
N VAL A 2 -5.37 -7.56 5.31
CA VAL A 2 -4.83 -7.72 3.95
C VAL A 2 -5.79 -7.10 2.94
N LEU A 3 -5.34 -6.12 2.16
CA LEU A 3 -6.02 -5.69 0.93
C LEU A 3 -5.45 -6.47 -0.26
N VAL A 4 -6.28 -6.93 -1.19
CA VAL A 4 -5.84 -7.42 -2.50
C VAL A 4 -6.62 -6.69 -3.60
N SER A 5 -5.91 -5.90 -4.42
CA SER A 5 -6.46 -5.30 -5.65
C SER A 5 -5.50 -5.52 -6.81
N GLY A 6 -5.88 -6.36 -7.78
CA GLY A 6 -5.25 -6.57 -9.10
C GLY A 6 -3.80 -7.10 -9.09
N ASN A 7 -2.89 -6.34 -8.48
CA ASN A 7 -1.46 -6.62 -8.36
C ASN A 7 -0.85 -6.07 -7.06
N LEU A 8 -1.66 -5.65 -6.08
CA LEU A 8 -1.18 -4.99 -4.86
C LEU A 8 -1.73 -5.67 -3.61
N LYS A 9 -0.84 -5.92 -2.65
CA LYS A 9 -1.11 -6.43 -1.32
C LYS A 9 -0.60 -5.45 -0.27
N CYS A 10 -1.44 -5.10 0.71
CA CYS A 10 -1.06 -4.23 1.82
C CYS A 10 -1.38 -4.91 3.15
N ASP A 11 -0.33 -5.19 3.93
CA ASP A 11 -0.37 -5.79 5.25
C ASP A 11 -0.05 -4.74 6.32
N ILE A 12 -0.95 -4.58 7.29
CA ILE A 12 -0.74 -3.73 8.47
C ILE A 12 -0.92 -4.56 9.73
N HIS A 13 0.08 -4.50 10.60
CA HIS A 13 0.13 -5.17 11.90
C HIS A 13 -0.17 -4.20 13.04
N SER A 14 -0.60 -4.75 14.18
CA SER A 14 -1.02 -3.99 15.35
C SER A 14 0.10 -3.17 16.00
N ASP A 15 1.35 -3.58 15.82
CA ASP A 15 2.56 -2.88 16.27
C ASP A 15 2.91 -1.67 15.38
N GLY A 16 2.18 -1.46 14.28
CA GLY A 16 2.43 -0.39 13.32
C GLY A 16 3.34 -0.81 12.17
N SER A 17 3.78 -2.06 12.08
CA SER A 17 4.54 -2.54 10.93
C SER A 17 3.66 -2.65 9.69
N VAL A 18 4.15 -2.09 8.58
CA VAL A 18 3.47 -2.04 7.29
C VAL A 18 4.34 -2.71 6.23
N ARG A 19 3.72 -3.58 5.42
CA ARG A 19 4.34 -4.21 4.26
C ARG A 19 3.40 -4.10 3.06
N ILE A 20 3.90 -3.51 1.99
CA ILE A 20 3.19 -3.36 0.72
C ILE A 20 3.95 -4.17 -0.32
N GLU A 21 3.27 -5.11 -0.97
CA GLU A 21 3.82 -5.93 -2.04
C GLU A 21 3.02 -5.66 -3.31
N GLY A 22 3.67 -5.65 -4.46
CA GLY A 22 2.93 -5.62 -5.70
C GLY A 22 3.79 -5.87 -6.94
N VAL A 23 3.19 -5.71 -8.11
CA VAL A 23 3.87 -5.89 -9.41
C VAL A 23 3.67 -4.64 -10.26
N VAL A 24 4.77 -4.05 -10.73
CA VAL A 24 4.75 -3.02 -11.77
C VAL A 24 4.62 -3.73 -13.12
N ALA A 25 3.52 -3.49 -13.84
CA ALA A 25 3.31 -4.04 -15.17
C ALA A 25 4.28 -3.42 -16.18
N ASP A 26 4.71 -4.23 -17.14
CA ASP A 26 5.53 -3.73 -18.23
C ASP A 26 4.68 -2.89 -19.20
N ALA A 27 5.11 -1.65 -19.47
CA ALA A 27 4.40 -0.74 -20.35
C ALA A 27 4.29 -1.24 -21.80
N GLN A 28 5.09 -2.24 -22.21
CA GLN A 28 5.00 -2.84 -23.54
C GLN A 28 3.78 -3.78 -23.69
N ILE A 29 3.15 -4.21 -22.60
CA ILE A 29 1.99 -5.11 -22.63
C ILE A 29 0.68 -4.34 -22.93
N LEU A 30 0.70 -3.01 -22.83
CA LEU A 30 -0.38 -2.12 -23.29
C LEU A 30 -0.31 -1.80 -24.80
N LYS A 31 0.38 -2.64 -25.58
CA LYS A 31 0.27 -2.60 -27.05
C LYS A 31 -1.12 -3.08 -27.44
N ASN A 32 -2.02 -2.13 -27.70
CA ASN A 32 -3.22 -2.38 -28.50
C ASN A 32 -2.78 -3.14 -29.76
N GLU A 33 -3.51 -4.20 -30.12
CA GLU A 33 -3.21 -5.13 -31.22
C GLU A 33 -3.13 -4.49 -32.63
N SER A 34 -3.27 -3.15 -32.72
CA SER A 34 -3.42 -2.41 -33.98
C SER A 34 -2.38 -1.31 -34.20
N GLU A 35 -1.51 -1.00 -33.25
CA GLU A 35 -0.61 0.17 -33.37
C GLU A 35 0.84 -0.16 -32.99
N GLU A 36 1.72 -0.16 -34.00
CA GLU A 36 3.18 -0.36 -33.94
C GLU A 36 3.94 0.78 -33.24
N PHE A 37 3.32 1.54 -32.34
CA PHE A 37 3.99 2.62 -31.63
C PHE A 37 4.62 2.12 -30.32
N GLU A 38 5.94 2.09 -30.29
CA GLU A 38 6.71 1.79 -29.08
C GLU A 38 6.76 3.03 -28.17
N LEU A 39 6.05 2.98 -27.04
CA LEU A 39 6.15 3.99 -25.98
C LEU A 39 7.56 3.97 -25.38
N LYS A 40 8.45 4.83 -25.87
CA LYS A 40 9.78 5.08 -25.28
C LYS A 40 9.70 5.98 -24.04
N LEU A 41 8.82 5.66 -23.10
CA LEU A 41 8.92 6.25 -21.77
C LEU A 41 10.11 5.59 -21.08
N HIS A 42 11.14 6.35 -20.72
CA HIS A 42 12.21 5.87 -19.85
C HIS A 42 11.55 5.30 -18.58
N GLN A 43 11.43 3.97 -18.49
CA GLN A 43 10.86 3.27 -17.35
C GLN A 43 11.79 3.56 -16.17
N LEU A 44 11.41 4.53 -15.33
CA LEU A 44 12.22 4.92 -14.15
C LEU A 44 12.31 3.78 -13.13
N CYS A 45 11.36 2.84 -13.18
CA CYS A 45 11.37 1.60 -12.41
C CYS A 45 11.26 0.41 -13.38
N PRO A 46 12.09 -0.64 -13.23
CA PRO A 46 11.91 -1.86 -14.00
C PRO A 46 10.55 -2.49 -13.68
N ALA A 47 9.93 -3.09 -14.69
CA ALA A 47 8.75 -3.93 -14.48
C ALA A 47 9.11 -5.11 -13.55
N GLY A 48 8.11 -5.59 -12.80
CA GLY A 48 8.27 -6.74 -11.91
C GLY A 48 7.85 -6.47 -10.46
N PRO A 49 8.13 -7.43 -9.58
CA PRO A 49 7.67 -7.38 -8.20
C PRO A 49 8.41 -6.30 -7.40
N PHE A 50 7.68 -5.62 -6.52
CA PHE A 50 8.25 -4.70 -5.55
C PHE A 50 7.75 -4.99 -4.14
N THR A 51 8.51 -4.52 -3.16
CA THR A 51 8.11 -4.55 -1.75
C THR A 51 8.54 -3.25 -1.09
N ILE A 52 7.63 -2.65 -0.32
CA ILE A 52 7.87 -1.47 0.52
C ILE A 52 7.56 -1.88 1.96
N SER A 53 8.43 -1.49 2.90
CA SER A 53 8.24 -1.78 4.31
C SER A 53 8.65 -0.58 5.16
N PHE A 54 7.81 -0.24 6.12
CA PHE A 54 8.04 0.85 7.05
C PHE A 54 7.23 0.64 8.33
N ASN A 55 7.54 1.42 9.36
CA ASN A 55 6.81 1.40 10.62
C ASN A 55 6.06 2.72 10.81
N LEU A 56 4.81 2.61 11.24
CA LEU A 56 4.03 3.74 11.72
C LEU A 56 4.56 4.20 13.09
N PRO A 57 4.35 5.45 13.51
CA PRO A 57 4.88 5.99 14.77
C PRO A 57 4.36 5.31 16.05
N GLY A 58 3.46 4.34 15.95
CA GLY A 58 2.96 3.59 17.10
C GLY A 58 1.87 2.58 16.72
N PRO A 59 1.29 1.92 17.74
CA PRO A 59 0.31 0.86 17.53
C PRO A 59 -0.96 1.33 16.84
N VAL A 60 -1.51 0.47 15.97
CA VAL A 60 -2.73 0.73 15.20
C VAL A 60 -3.76 -0.39 15.38
N ASP A 61 -5.05 -0.09 15.21
CA ASP A 61 -6.11 -1.09 15.20
C ASP A 61 -6.33 -1.56 13.76
N PRO A 62 -5.82 -2.75 13.36
CA PRO A 62 -5.88 -3.18 11.96
C PRO A 62 -7.32 -3.46 11.49
N ARG A 63 -8.31 -3.52 12.40
CA ARG A 63 -9.72 -3.70 12.06
C ARG A 63 -10.37 -2.40 11.57
N LEU A 64 -9.77 -1.26 11.89
CA LEU A 64 -10.24 0.08 11.54
C LEU A 64 -9.33 0.68 10.45
N PHE A 65 -9.22 -0.05 9.34
CA PHE A 65 -8.44 0.34 8.17
C PHE A 65 -9.37 0.71 6.99
N SER A 66 -8.93 1.61 6.12
CA SER A 66 -9.62 2.02 4.90
C SER A 66 -8.62 2.25 3.78
N PRO A 67 -8.40 1.26 2.90
CA PRO A 67 -7.54 1.37 1.74
C PRO A 67 -8.29 1.90 0.50
N SER A 68 -7.61 2.68 -0.32
CA SER A 68 -8.10 3.17 -1.61
C SER A 68 -6.96 3.16 -2.63
N PHE A 69 -7.16 2.49 -3.77
CA PHE A 69 -6.26 2.58 -4.91
C PHE A 69 -6.94 3.41 -5.99
N GLN A 70 -6.48 4.64 -6.15
CA GLN A 70 -7.10 5.60 -7.04
C GLN A 70 -6.68 5.33 -8.50
N PRO A 71 -7.51 5.69 -9.49
CA PRO A 71 -7.20 5.49 -10.90
C PRO A 71 -5.94 6.22 -11.40
N ASP A 72 -5.48 7.22 -10.65
CA ASP A 72 -4.24 7.97 -10.92
C ASP A 72 -2.97 7.24 -10.44
N GLY A 73 -3.12 6.03 -9.87
CA GLY A 73 -2.01 5.22 -9.39
C GLY A 73 -1.60 5.50 -7.94
N ILE A 74 -2.38 6.29 -7.19
CA ILE A 74 -2.10 6.57 -5.78
C ILE A 74 -2.76 5.54 -4.87
N LEU A 75 -1.95 4.90 -4.03
CA LEU A 75 -2.42 4.10 -2.90
C LEU A 75 -2.55 4.97 -1.65
N GLU A 76 -3.77 5.18 -1.18
CA GLU A 76 -4.07 5.84 0.09
C GLU A 76 -4.56 4.80 1.11
N VAL A 77 -4.01 4.82 2.32
CA VAL A 77 -4.41 3.92 3.40
C VAL A 77 -4.58 4.69 4.70
N VAL A 78 -5.79 4.66 5.24
CA VAL A 78 -6.11 5.24 6.55
C VAL A 78 -6.23 4.11 7.56
N VAL A 79 -5.57 4.23 8.71
CA VAL A 79 -5.69 3.27 9.82
C VAL A 79 -5.78 4.02 11.15
N LEU A 80 -6.66 3.56 12.04
CA LEU A 80 -6.83 4.19 13.34
C LEU A 80 -5.70 3.78 14.31
N LYS A 81 -5.18 4.77 15.05
CA LYS A 81 -4.30 4.49 16.20
C LYS A 81 -5.04 3.65 17.23
N GLN A 82 -4.35 2.70 17.86
CA GLN A 82 -4.93 2.01 19.01
C GLN A 82 -5.23 3.02 20.10
N ARG A 83 -6.46 2.99 20.62
CA ARG A 83 -6.76 3.65 21.87
C ARG A 83 -6.21 2.78 22.98
N THR A 84 -5.04 3.12 23.50
CA THR A 84 -4.68 2.69 24.85
C THR A 84 -5.76 3.22 25.79
N PRO A 85 -6.35 2.39 26.66
CA PRO A 85 -7.11 2.93 27.78
C PRO A 85 -6.21 3.94 28.47
N ARG A 86 -6.68 5.18 28.62
CA ARG A 86 -6.04 6.09 29.57
C ARG A 86 -6.18 5.39 30.91
N VAL A 87 -5.10 4.77 31.39
CA VAL A 87 -5.00 4.47 32.81
C VAL A 87 -5.08 5.84 33.47
N ALA A 88 -6.25 6.15 34.02
CA ALA A 88 -6.36 7.24 34.95
C ALA A 88 -5.41 6.88 36.08
N THR A 89 -4.27 7.54 36.15
CA THR A 89 -3.47 7.58 37.36
C THR A 89 -4.29 8.38 38.36
N GLU A 90 -5.24 7.70 39.00
CA GLU A 90 -5.86 8.16 40.23
C GLU A 90 -4.91 7.77 41.37
N GLY A 91 -4.46 8.77 42.13
CA GLY A 91 -3.82 8.57 43.43
C GLY A 91 -2.36 9.02 43.53
N ALA A 92 -2.18 10.30 43.88
CA ALA A 92 -1.34 10.74 45.00
C ALA A 92 -1.77 12.14 45.43
#